data_AF-A0A5C8TAD7-F1
#
_entry.id   AF-A0A5C8TAD7-F1
#
_cell.length_a   1.000
_cell.length_b   1.000
_cell.length_c   1.000
_cell.angle_alpha   90.00
_cell.angle_beta   90.00
_cell.angle_gamma   90.00
#
_symmetry.space_group_name_H-M   'P 1'
#
loop_
_entity.id
_entity.type
_entity.pdbx_description
1 polymer ?
#
loop_
_entity_poly.entity_id
_entity_poly.type
_entity_poly.pdbx_seq_one_letter_code
_entity_poly.pdbx_strand_id
1 'polypeptide(L)'
;MSSNPTVSDLRKVSEVTDDEITAAGDAVLADLASEAYPLAKGWILDLLAAIANHKGSQDAVLTDRDAYKRNMVHTAILLAHPVKGWSNRPTDLRFSR
;
A
#
# COMPACT_ATOMS: atom_id res chain seq x y z
N MET A 1 15.37 -15.00 1.16
CA MET A 1 14.66 -14.12 0.21
C MET A 1 13.71 -13.28 1.03
N SER A 2 13.99 -11.99 1.22
CA SER A 2 13.15 -11.11 2.04
C SER A 2 11.92 -10.76 1.22
N SER A 3 10.90 -11.63 1.25
CA SER A 3 9.62 -11.35 0.60
C SER A 3 8.98 -10.18 1.35
N ASN A 4 8.90 -9.01 0.70
CA ASN A 4 8.13 -7.90 1.25
C ASN A 4 6.70 -8.41 1.49
N PRO A 5 6.17 -8.32 2.72
CA PRO A 5 4.83 -8.81 3.02
C PRO A 5 3.81 -8.07 2.16
N THR A 6 2.76 -8.77 1.73
CA THR A 6 1.63 -8.09 1.09
C THR A 6 0.78 -7.37 2.13
N VAL A 7 -0.05 -6.41 1.71
CA VAL A 7 -1.07 -5.81 2.60
C VAL A 7 -1.96 -6.90 3.22
N SER A 8 -2.28 -7.96 2.46
CA SER A 8 -3.01 -9.12 2.99
C SER A 8 -2.26 -9.83 4.12
N ASP A 9 -0.93 -9.94 4.04
CA ASP A 9 -0.12 -10.51 5.11
C ASP A 9 -0.05 -9.59 6.32
N LEU A 10 0.07 -8.27 6.10
CA LEU A 10 0.03 -7.28 7.18
C LEU A 10 -1.32 -7.27 7.91
N ARG A 11 -2.42 -7.45 7.18
CA ARG A 11 -3.76 -7.61 7.76
C ARG A 11 -3.85 -8.85 8.64
N LYS A 12 -3.29 -9.99 8.21
CA LYS A 12 -3.27 -11.24 9.00
C LYS A 12 -2.54 -11.08 10.33
N VAL A 13 -1.45 -10.30 10.35
CA VAL A 13 -0.69 -10.00 11.58
C VAL A 13 -1.21 -8.75 12.32
N SER A 14 -2.33 -8.18 11.87
CA SER A 14 -2.94 -6.98 12.45
C SER A 14 -2.01 -5.76 12.49
N GLU A 15 -1.04 -5.67 11.56
CA GLU A 15 -0.23 -4.47 11.36
C GLU A 15 -0.98 -3.39 10.56
N VAL A 16 -1.94 -3.81 9.73
CA VAL A 16 -2.84 -2.94 8.95
C VAL A 16 -4.27 -3.40 9.18
N THR A 17 -5.19 -2.45 9.28
CA THR A 17 -6.62 -2.74 9.50
C THR A 17 -7.44 -2.71 8.21
N ASP A 18 -8.57 -3.43 8.19
CA ASP A 18 -9.53 -3.39 7.08
C ASP A 18 -10.03 -1.97 6.74
N ASP A 19 -10.15 -1.12 7.77
CA ASP A 19 -10.55 0.28 7.63
C ASP A 19 -9.50 1.09 6.87
N GLU A 20 -8.21 0.90 7.19
CA GLU A 20 -7.11 1.55 6.46
C GLU A 20 -7.01 1.09 5.01
N ILE A 21 -7.27 -0.19 4.73
CA ILE A 21 -7.27 -0.73 3.36
C ILE A 21 -8.42 -0.09 2.57
N THR A 22 -9.59 0.05 3.19
CA THR A 22 -10.75 0.71 2.58
C THR A 22 -10.49 2.19 2.35
N ALA A 23 -9.89 2.88 3.33
CA ALA A 23 -9.51 4.28 3.22
C ALA A 23 -8.46 4.52 2.12
N ALA A 24 -7.45 3.64 2.00
CA ALA A 24 -6.49 3.70 0.91
C ALA A 24 -7.15 3.51 -0.45
N GLY A 25 -8.12 2.59 -0.56
CA GLY A 25 -8.91 2.38 -1.77
C GLY A 25 -9.76 3.59 -2.16
N ASP A 26 -10.39 4.26 -1.19
CA ASP A 26 -11.16 5.49 -1.45
C ASP A 26 -10.24 6.66 -1.81
N ALA A 27 -9.06 6.75 -1.19
CA ALA A 27 -8.04 7.75 -1.54
C ALA A 27 -7.58 7.61 -3.00
N VAL A 28 -7.32 6.39 -3.49
CA VAL A 28 -7.00 6.14 -4.91
C VAL A 28 -8.09 6.65 -5.85
N LEU A 29 -9.36 6.53 -5.45
CA LEU A 29 -10.50 6.92 -6.28
C LEU A 29 -10.80 8.42 -6.20
N ALA A 30 -10.54 9.03 -5.04
CA ALA A 30 -10.67 10.46 -4.83
C ALA A 30 -9.54 11.22 -5.54
N ASP A 31 -8.31 10.74 -5.42
CA ASP A 31 -7.13 11.34 -6.06
C ASP A 31 -5.97 10.34 -6.18
N LEU A 32 -5.64 9.99 -7.42
CA LEU A 32 -4.53 9.07 -7.73
C LEU A 32 -3.15 9.77 -7.70
N ALA A 33 -3.07 11.06 -7.32
CA ALA A 33 -1.81 11.80 -7.30
C ALA A 33 -0.93 11.46 -6.10
N SER A 34 -1.48 10.80 -5.08
CA SER A 34 -0.69 10.30 -3.96
C SER A 34 -0.07 8.95 -4.30
N GLU A 35 1.18 8.98 -4.78
CA GLU A 35 1.95 7.76 -5.10
C GLU A 35 2.17 6.91 -3.85
N ALA A 36 2.42 7.55 -2.69
CA ALA A 36 2.73 6.91 -1.43
C ALA A 36 1.65 7.20 -0.37
N TYR A 37 0.96 6.15 0.08
CA TYR A 37 -0.02 6.20 1.16
C TYR A 37 0.58 5.67 2.47
N PRO A 38 0.66 6.49 3.52
CA PRO A 38 1.12 6.02 4.83
C PRO A 38 0.07 5.12 5.47
N LEU A 39 0.49 3.92 5.85
CA LEU A 39 -0.28 2.97 6.64
C LEU A 39 0.23 2.97 8.10
N ALA A 40 -0.54 2.35 8.99
CA ALA A 40 -0.17 2.15 10.38
C ALA A 40 1.23 1.54 10.54
N LYS A 41 1.81 1.72 11.74
CA LYS A 41 3.11 1.14 12.13
C LYS A 41 4.29 1.54 11.23
N GLY A 42 4.16 2.62 10.46
CA GLY A 42 5.22 3.16 9.60
C GLY A 42 5.39 2.42 8.28
N TRP A 43 4.35 1.71 7.84
CA TRP A 43 4.31 1.13 6.50
C TRP A 43 3.94 2.21 5.49
N ILE A 44 4.55 2.15 4.31
CA ILE A 44 4.25 3.05 3.19
C ILE A 44 3.83 2.17 2.03
N LEU A 45 2.61 2.39 1.56
CA LEU A 45 2.04 1.68 0.44
C LEU A 45 2.16 2.53 -0.83
N ASP A 46 2.80 1.99 -1.86
CA ASP A 46 2.84 2.64 -3.15
C ASP A 46 1.57 2.29 -3.95
N LEU A 47 0.65 3.25 -4.05
CA LEU A 47 -0.65 3.07 -4.70
C LEU A 47 -0.48 2.97 -6.22
N LEU A 48 0.40 3.76 -6.81
CA LEU A 48 0.66 3.73 -8.25
C LEU A 48 1.27 2.41 -8.68
N ALA A 49 2.27 1.91 -7.94
CA ALA A 49 2.87 0.61 -8.18
C ALA A 49 1.86 -0.51 -7.97
N ALA A 50 0.97 -0.42 -6.97
CA ALA A 50 -0.11 -1.38 -6.77
C ALA A 50 -1.04 -1.47 -7.99
N ILE A 51 -1.47 -0.32 -8.53
CA ILE A 51 -2.31 -0.27 -9.73
C ILE A 51 -1.53 -0.72 -10.96
N ALA A 52 -0.28 -0.28 -11.12
CA ALA A 52 0.57 -0.63 -12.26
C ALA A 52 0.88 -2.12 -12.32
N ASN A 53 1.00 -2.79 -11.17
CA ASN A 53 1.26 -4.22 -11.09
C ASN A 53 -0.02 -5.07 -11.25
N HIS A 54 -1.20 -4.45 -11.27
CA HIS A 54 -2.50 -5.12 -11.44
C HIS A 54 -3.26 -4.63 -12.67
N LYS A 55 -3.14 -5.38 -13.78
CA LYS A 55 -3.80 -5.07 -15.06
C LYS A 55 -5.31 -4.85 -14.96
N GLY A 56 -5.99 -5.58 -14.05
CA GLY A 56 -7.44 -5.39 -13.83
C GLY A 56 -7.79 -4.03 -13.22
N SER A 57 -6.91 -3.44 -12.42
CA SER A 57 -7.12 -2.11 -11.85
C SER A 57 -6.81 -1.02 -12.87
N GLN A 58 -5.79 -1.21 -13.70
CA GLN A 58 -5.50 -0.29 -14.80
C GLN A 58 -6.70 -0.16 -15.74
N ASP A 59 -7.29 -1.29 -16.13
CA ASP A 59 -8.50 -1.30 -16.97
C ASP A 59 -9.68 -0.66 -16.24
N ALA A 60 -9.89 -1.02 -14.98
CA ALA A 60 -11.01 -0.48 -14.20
C ALA A 60 -10.96 1.04 -14.05
N VAL A 61 -9.79 1.64 -13.81
CA VAL A 61 -9.63 3.11 -13.73
C VAL A 61 -10.06 3.80 -15.03
N LEU A 62 -9.91 3.13 -16.18
CA LEU A 62 -10.34 3.62 -17.50
C LEU A 62 -11.84 3.42 -17.78
N THR A 63 -12.53 2.55 -17.02
CA THR A 63 -13.99 2.35 -17.17
C THR A 63 -14.78 3.46 -16.50
N ASP A 64 -16.09 3.59 -16.76
CA ASP A 64 -16.99 4.52 -16.05
C ASP A 64 -17.87 3.79 -15.01
N ARG A 65 -17.29 2.79 -14.32
CA ARG A 65 -18.01 1.94 -13.37
C ARG A 65 -17.42 2.04 -11.97
N ASP A 66 -17.95 2.92 -11.13
CA ASP A 66 -17.43 3.18 -9.78
C ASP A 66 -17.35 1.94 -8.89
N ALA A 67 -18.39 1.10 -8.91
CA ALA A 67 -18.39 -0.14 -8.13
C ALA A 67 -17.31 -1.13 -8.59
N TYR A 68 -17.04 -1.18 -9.90
CA TYR A 68 -16.00 -2.04 -10.47
C TYR A 68 -14.59 -1.51 -10.17
N LYS A 69 -14.39 -0.19 -10.30
CA LYS A 69 -13.18 0.51 -9.89
C LYS A 69 -12.82 0.21 -8.44
N ARG A 70 -13.76 0.44 -7.51
CA ARG A 70 -13.59 0.14 -6.09
C ARG A 70 -13.12 -1.29 -5.85
N ASN A 71 -13.80 -2.26 -6.45
CA ASN A 71 -13.46 -3.67 -6.24
C ASN A 71 -12.07 -4.04 -6.78
N MET A 72 -11.71 -3.55 -7.97
CA MET A 72 -10.39 -3.83 -8.56
C MET A 72 -9.26 -3.11 -7.81
N VAL A 73 -9.43 -1.84 -7.49
CA VAL A 73 -8.48 -1.05 -6.68
C VAL A 73 -8.24 -1.72 -5.33
N HIS A 74 -9.31 -2.15 -4.64
CA HIS A 74 -9.19 -2.84 -3.35
C HIS A 74 -8.41 -4.16 -3.48
N THR A 75 -8.63 -4.91 -4.56
CA THR A 75 -7.87 -6.13 -4.86
C THR A 75 -6.39 -5.85 -5.12
N ALA A 76 -6.08 -4.80 -5.88
CA ALA A 76 -4.69 -4.40 -6.13
C ALA A 76 -3.97 -3.98 -4.85
N ILE A 77 -4.64 -3.23 -3.97
CA ILE A 77 -4.09 -2.83 -2.67
C ILE A 77 -3.78 -4.06 -1.82
N LEU A 78 -4.69 -5.05 -1.75
CA LEU A 78 -4.47 -6.27 -0.99
C LEU A 78 -3.25 -7.09 -1.45
N LEU A 79 -2.94 -7.03 -2.74
CA LEU A 79 -1.79 -7.69 -3.37
C LEU A 79 -0.53 -6.82 -3.40
N ALA A 80 -0.64 -5.55 -3.03
CA ALA A 80 0.49 -4.64 -3.04
C ALA A 80 1.49 -4.99 -1.94
N HIS A 81 2.75 -4.64 -2.19
CA HIS A 81 3.87 -4.87 -1.28
C HIS A 81 4.29 -3.55 -0.64
N PRO A 82 3.69 -3.15 0.49
CA PRO A 82 4.10 -1.97 1.22
C PRO A 82 5.54 -2.11 1.71
N VAL A 83 6.25 -1.00 1.71
CA VAL A 83 7.61 -0.91 2.22
C VAL A 83 7.57 -0.32 3.62
N LYS A 84 8.23 -0.96 4.58
CA LYS A 84 8.35 -0.38 5.91
C LYS A 84 9.32 0.78 5.82
N GLY A 85 8.88 1.99 6.18
CA GLY A 85 9.71 3.16 6.31
C GLY A 85 10.65 3.03 7.52
N TRP A 86 11.48 2.00 7.58
CA TRP A 86 12.59 1.93 8.52
C TRP A 86 13.72 2.78 7.97
N SER A 87 13.85 3.97 8.55
CA SER A 87 15.05 4.78 8.55
C SER A 87 16.28 3.88 8.63
N ASN A 88 17.11 3.87 7.58
CA ASN A 88 18.47 3.38 7.65
C ASN A 88 19.27 4.33 8.56
N ARG A 89 19.03 4.31 9.87
CA ARG A 89 20.01 4.76 10.84
C ARG A 89 20.87 3.54 11.17
N PRO A 90 22.12 3.47 10.71
CA PRO A 90 23.09 2.80 11.53
C PRO A 90 23.12 3.58 12.85
N THR A 91 22.60 2.97 13.91
CA THR A 91 23.01 3.30 15.26
C THR A 91 24.50 2.98 15.36
N ASP A 92 25.35 3.87 14.85
CA ASP A 92 26.75 3.91 15.26
C ASP A 92 26.77 4.57 16.64
N LEU A 93 26.43 3.75 17.62
CA LEU A 93 26.91 3.89 18.98
C LEU A 93 28.43 3.70 18.94
N ARG A 94 29.17 4.77 18.64
CA ARG A 94 30.58 4.86 19.03
C ARG A 94 30.75 5.98 20.02
N PHE A 95 30.63 5.57 21.27
CA PHE A 95 31.45 6.09 22.36
C PHE A 95 32.91 6.29 21.90
N SER A 96 33.42 7.50 22.02
CA SER A 96 34.81 7.82 22.41
C SER A 96 34.78 9.29 22.84
N ARG A 97 34.66 9.54 24.16
CA ARG A 97 35.75 9.71 25.13
C ARG A 97 36.46 11.05 24.96
#